data_AF-A0A7L2RG10-F1
#
_entry.id   AF-A0A7L2RG10-F1
#
_cell.length_a   1.000
_cell.length_b   1.000
_cell.length_c   1.000
_cell.angle_alpha   90.00
_cell.angle_beta   90.00
_cell.angle_gamma   90.00
#
_symmetry.space_group_name_H-M   'P 1'
#
loop_
_entity.id
_entity.type
_entity.pdbx_description
1 polymer ?
#
loop_
_entity_poly.entity_id
_entity_poly.type
_entity_poly.pdbx_seq_one_letter_code
_entity_poly.pdbx_strand_id
1 'polypeptide(L)'
;CVQGGTTAIPGAFGCGKTVISQSLSKYSNSDVIIYVGCGERGNEMSEVLRDFPEVSMAISWRVNLLGKTCCCTVVSTLPVTCRVCNLTMHSKCSICICKLQGDSTSRWAEALREISGRLAEMPADSGYPAYLGARLASFYERAGRVKCLGNPEREGSVSIVGAVSPPGGDFSDPVTSATLGIVQV
;
A
#
# COMPACT_ATOMS: atom_id res chain seq x y z
N CYS A 1 -3.92 14.58 0.12
CA CYS A 1 -4.51 13.40 -0.55
C CYS A 1 -6.02 13.42 -0.36
N VAL A 2 -6.79 13.12 -1.40
CA VAL A 2 -8.26 12.99 -1.32
C VAL A 2 -8.64 11.54 -1.02
N GLN A 3 -9.82 11.32 -0.43
CA GLN A 3 -10.34 9.97 -0.25
C GLN A 3 -10.67 9.34 -1.61
N GLY A 4 -10.07 8.20 -1.91
CA GLY A 4 -10.13 7.56 -3.22
C GLY A 4 -8.91 7.85 -4.11
N GLY A 5 -7.96 8.67 -3.65
CA GLY A 5 -6.79 9.04 -4.42
C GLY A 5 -5.65 8.01 -4.34
N THR A 6 -4.75 8.10 -5.30
CA THR A 6 -3.44 7.44 -5.27
C THR A 6 -2.38 8.42 -4.79
N THR A 7 -1.46 7.96 -3.95
CA THR A 7 -0.32 8.76 -3.46
C THR A 7 0.95 7.92 -3.40
N ALA A 8 2.09 8.53 -3.75
CA ALA A 8 3.41 7.93 -3.66
C ALA A 8 4.29 8.77 -2.75
N ILE A 9 5.02 8.09 -1.86
CA ILE A 9 6.03 8.72 -1.00
C ILE A 9 7.39 8.17 -1.45
N PRO A 10 8.04 8.82 -2.45
CA PRO A 10 9.39 8.45 -2.82
C PRO A 10 10.39 8.99 -1.78
N GLY A 11 11.42 8.21 -1.48
CA GLY A 11 12.52 8.66 -0.65
C GLY A 11 13.56 7.58 -0.42
N ALA A 12 14.77 7.95 -0.03
CA ALA A 12 15.81 6.98 0.31
C ALA A 12 15.45 6.21 1.61
N PHE A 13 16.20 5.13 1.87
CA PHE A 13 16.06 4.38 3.13
C PHE A 13 16.40 5.28 4.33
N GLY A 14 15.54 5.29 5.36
CA GLY A 14 15.75 6.12 6.55
C GLY A 14 15.22 7.56 6.46
N CYS A 15 14.61 7.98 5.35
CA CYS A 15 14.03 9.32 5.20
C CYS A 15 12.67 9.52 5.92
N GLY A 16 12.29 8.65 6.85
CA GLY A 16 11.04 8.78 7.61
C GLY A 16 9.77 8.33 6.87
N LYS A 17 9.89 7.53 5.80
CA LYS A 17 8.72 6.99 5.07
C LYS A 17 7.79 6.18 5.98
N THR A 18 8.33 5.28 6.79
CA THR A 18 7.57 4.50 7.78
C THR A 18 6.89 5.40 8.82
N VAL A 19 7.54 6.48 9.23
CA VAL A 19 6.97 7.43 10.21
C VAL A 19 5.76 8.17 9.62
N ILE A 20 5.85 8.63 8.37
CA ILE A 20 4.72 9.26 7.66
C ILE A 20 3.59 8.23 7.49
N SER A 21 3.95 7.01 7.14
CA SER A 21 3.06 5.86 6.95
C SER A 21 2.23 5.58 8.20
N GLN A 22 2.93 5.42 9.33
CA GLN A 22 2.38 5.17 10.65
C GLN A 22 1.55 6.35 11.16
N SER A 23 2.03 7.59 10.98
CA SER A 23 1.27 8.80 11.34
C SER A 23 -0.03 8.88 10.57
N LEU A 24 0.02 8.62 9.26
CA LEU A 24 -1.17 8.63 8.43
C LEU A 24 -2.12 7.47 8.79
N SER A 25 -1.64 6.32 9.27
CA SER A 25 -2.55 5.31 9.86
C SER A 25 -3.15 5.76 11.20
N LYS A 26 -2.37 6.40 12.09
CA LYS A 26 -2.85 6.82 13.42
C LYS A 26 -3.87 7.97 13.33
N TYR A 27 -3.70 8.89 12.38
CA TYR A 27 -4.46 10.15 12.32
C TYR A 27 -5.34 10.32 11.07
N SER A 28 -5.49 9.30 10.21
CA SER A 28 -6.40 9.42 9.05
C SER A 28 -7.86 9.38 9.47
N ASN A 29 -8.71 10.06 8.69
CA ASN A 29 -10.16 10.02 8.78
C ASN A 29 -10.76 8.76 8.12
N SER A 30 -10.04 7.63 8.16
CA SER A 30 -10.39 6.38 7.51
C SER A 30 -11.11 5.43 8.46
N ASP A 31 -12.19 4.78 8.02
CA ASP A 31 -12.92 3.82 8.86
C ASP A 31 -12.15 2.52 9.10
N VAL A 32 -11.42 2.06 8.08
CA VAL A 32 -10.67 0.79 8.10
C VAL A 32 -9.29 1.01 7.48
N ILE A 33 -8.23 0.59 8.16
CA ILE A 33 -6.85 0.77 7.65
C ILE A 33 -6.25 -0.60 7.32
N ILE A 34 -5.60 -0.71 6.15
CA ILE A 34 -4.96 -1.96 5.71
C ILE A 34 -3.45 -1.74 5.53
N TYR A 35 -2.69 -2.00 6.58
CA TYR A 35 -1.24 -1.86 6.50
C TYR A 35 -0.63 -3.09 5.79
N VAL A 36 0.16 -2.87 4.73
CA VAL A 36 0.85 -3.94 3.99
C VAL A 36 2.37 -3.72 4.02
N GLY A 37 3.03 -4.44 4.91
CA GLY A 37 4.50 -4.50 4.90
C GLY A 37 4.98 -5.50 3.84
N CYS A 38 5.79 -5.04 2.88
CA CYS A 38 6.48 -5.81 1.85
C CYS A 38 7.99 -5.50 1.89
N GLY A 39 8.77 -6.39 2.50
CA GLY A 39 10.23 -6.21 2.65
C GLY A 39 10.62 -5.22 3.75
N GLU A 40 9.71 -4.95 4.69
CA GLU A 40 9.97 -4.13 5.88
C GLU A 40 10.94 -4.75 6.86
N ARG A 41 11.63 -3.90 7.63
CA ARG A 41 12.45 -4.36 8.74
C ARG A 41 11.54 -4.92 9.83
N GLY A 42 11.89 -6.10 10.38
CA GLY A 42 11.11 -6.75 11.43
C GLY A 42 10.85 -5.88 12.67
N ASN A 43 11.78 -4.98 12.99
CA ASN A 43 11.62 -4.03 14.10
C ASN A 43 10.50 -3.02 13.85
N GLU A 44 10.38 -2.48 12.64
CA GLU A 44 9.35 -1.50 12.29
C GLU A 44 7.95 -2.14 12.36
N MET A 45 7.84 -3.40 11.95
CA MET A 45 6.60 -4.14 12.07
C MET A 45 6.25 -4.49 13.54
N SER A 46 7.26 -4.77 14.36
CA SER A 46 7.04 -5.01 15.79
C SER A 46 6.56 -3.76 16.52
N GLU A 47 7.01 -2.57 16.10
CA GLU A 47 6.58 -1.28 16.62
C GLU A 47 5.12 -1.00 16.26
N VAL A 48 4.73 -1.26 15.01
CA VAL A 48 3.32 -1.18 14.57
C VAL A 48 2.41 -2.08 15.42
N LEU A 49 2.82 -3.32 15.69
CA LEU A 49 2.00 -4.24 16.51
C LEU A 49 1.91 -3.84 17.99
N ARG A 50 2.90 -3.12 18.51
CA ARG A 50 2.92 -2.63 19.90
C ARG A 50 2.13 -1.34 20.07
N ASP A 51 2.26 -0.42 19.12
CA ASP A 51 1.65 0.92 19.20
C ASP A 51 0.15 0.92 18.87
N PHE A 52 -0.28 0.10 17.91
CA PHE A 52 -1.67 0.11 17.43
C PHE A 52 -2.73 -0.29 18.48
N PRO A 53 -2.44 -1.19 19.45
CA PRO A 53 -3.33 -1.43 20.59
C PRO A 53 -3.48 -0.23 21.54
N GLU A 54 -2.41 0.55 21.75
CA GLU A 54 -2.37 1.62 22.76
C GLU A 54 -3.05 2.90 22.28
N VAL A 55 -2.99 3.16 20.97
CA VAL A 55 -3.61 4.34 20.37
C VAL A 55 -5.13 4.14 20.34
N SER A 56 -5.84 4.92 21.17
CA SER A 56 -7.30 5.04 21.14
C SER A 56 -7.69 6.41 20.59
N MET A 57 -8.55 6.43 19.57
CA MET A 57 -9.10 7.66 19.02
C MET A 57 -10.41 8.01 19.72
N ALA A 58 -10.57 9.28 20.11
CA ALA A 58 -11.79 9.80 20.70
C ALA A 58 -12.80 10.18 19.60
N ILE A 59 -13.44 9.19 18.97
CA ILE A 59 -14.56 9.43 18.05
C ILE A 59 -15.82 8.84 18.69
N SER A 60 -16.52 9.66 19.50
CA SER A 60 -17.79 9.39 20.21
C SER A 60 -17.82 8.19 21.20
N TRP A 61 -17.04 7.14 20.97
CA TRP A 61 -16.82 5.97 21.80
C TRP A 61 -15.34 5.56 21.63
N ARG A 62 -14.70 5.11 22.71
CA ARG A 62 -13.26 4.81 22.72
C ARG A 62 -13.00 3.49 22.00
N VAL A 63 -12.73 3.55 20.70
CA VAL A 63 -12.34 2.37 19.90
C VAL A 63 -10.83 2.26 19.89
N ASN A 64 -10.30 1.07 20.18
CA ASN A 64 -8.90 0.79 19.94
C ASN A 64 -8.65 0.73 18.43
N LEU A 65 -7.57 1.36 17.97
CA LEU A 65 -7.20 1.42 16.55
C LEU A 65 -7.03 0.01 15.93
N LEU A 66 -6.62 -0.97 16.75
CA LEU A 66 -6.50 -2.38 16.36
C LEU A 66 -7.81 -2.99 15.85
N GLY A 67 -8.97 -2.57 16.40
CA GLY A 67 -10.28 -3.07 15.95
C GLY A 67 -10.70 -2.54 14.57
N LYS A 68 -10.09 -1.43 14.14
CA LYS A 68 -10.30 -0.79 12.83
C LYS A 68 -9.23 -1.14 11.80
N THR A 69 -8.09 -1.68 12.24
CA THR A 69 -6.94 -1.93 11.37
C THR A 69 -6.79 -3.41 11.08
N CYS A 70 -6.77 -3.79 9.80
CA CYS A 70 -6.31 -5.11 9.39
C CYS A 70 -4.84 -4.98 8.96
N CYS A 71 -3.92 -5.53 9.75
CA CYS A 71 -2.51 -5.55 9.36
C CYS A 71 -2.21 -6.84 8.59
N CYS A 72 -1.75 -6.70 7.36
CA CYS A 72 -1.34 -7.82 6.51
C CYS A 72 0.17 -7.74 6.29
N THR A 73 0.92 -8.53 7.05
CA THR A 73 2.36 -8.69 6.84
C THR A 73 2.60 -9.79 5.81
N VAL A 74 3.22 -9.43 4.69
CA VAL A 74 3.64 -10.41 3.69
C VAL A 74 5.12 -10.24 3.42
N VAL A 75 5.90 -11.25 3.79
CA VAL A 75 7.37 -11.20 3.75
C VAL A 75 7.91 -11.25 2.31
N SER A 76 7.14 -11.63 1.28
CA SER A 76 7.73 -11.79 -0.06
C SER A 76 6.81 -11.72 -1.30
N THR A 77 5.49 -11.93 -1.21
CA THR A 77 4.66 -12.04 -2.44
C THR A 77 3.34 -11.27 -2.37
N LEU A 78 3.28 -10.14 -3.08
CA LEU A 78 2.05 -9.35 -3.29
C LEU A 78 0.83 -10.05 -3.94
N PRO A 79 0.89 -11.23 -4.60
CA PRO A 79 -0.36 -11.92 -4.95
C PRO A 79 -1.23 -12.29 -3.74
N VAL A 80 -0.67 -12.44 -2.53
CA VAL A 80 -1.44 -12.74 -1.32
C VAL A 80 -2.19 -11.49 -0.83
N THR A 81 -1.57 -10.31 -0.85
CA THR A 81 -2.26 -9.05 -0.47
C THR A 81 -3.33 -8.65 -1.46
N CYS A 82 -3.18 -8.96 -2.75
CA CYS A 82 -4.25 -8.79 -3.73
C CYS A 82 -5.47 -9.68 -3.42
N ARG A 83 -5.23 -10.90 -2.90
CA ARG A 83 -6.29 -11.80 -2.42
C ARG A 83 -6.93 -11.34 -1.12
N VAL A 84 -6.14 -10.86 -0.15
CA VAL A 84 -6.67 -10.32 1.12
C VAL A 84 -7.42 -9.01 0.89
N CYS A 85 -6.97 -8.18 -0.05
CA CYS A 85 -7.70 -6.97 -0.45
C CYS A 85 -8.99 -7.31 -1.21
N ASN A 86 -9.03 -8.38 -2.02
CA ASN A 86 -10.28 -8.91 -2.57
C ASN A 86 -11.22 -9.43 -1.45
N LEU A 87 -10.68 -10.10 -0.44
CA LEU A 87 -11.44 -10.59 0.72
C LEU A 87 -12.03 -9.43 1.54
N THR A 88 -11.29 -8.36 1.80
CA THR A 88 -11.83 -7.16 2.49
C THR A 88 -12.79 -6.36 1.62
N MET A 89 -12.55 -6.26 0.31
CA MET A 89 -13.49 -5.66 -0.65
C MET A 89 -14.82 -6.44 -0.73
N HIS A 90 -14.80 -7.77 -0.56
CA HIS A 90 -16.02 -8.59 -0.56
C HIS A 90 -16.76 -8.63 0.79
N SER A 91 -16.06 -8.60 1.92
CA SER A 91 -16.66 -8.96 3.22
C SER A 91 -17.20 -7.79 4.04
N LYS A 92 -16.86 -6.53 3.74
CA LYS A 92 -17.41 -5.36 4.44
C LYS A 92 -17.78 -4.24 3.48
N CYS A 93 -18.90 -4.43 2.80
CA CYS A 93 -19.58 -3.34 2.12
C CYS A 93 -20.39 -2.52 3.15
N SER A 94 -19.67 -1.67 3.89
CA SER A 94 -20.14 -0.50 4.63
C SER A 94 -18.90 0.40 4.78
N ILE A 95 -18.91 1.56 4.10
CA ILE A 95 -17.90 2.65 4.12
C ILE A 95 -16.50 2.19 4.60
N CYS A 96 -15.65 1.76 3.67
CA CYS A 96 -14.31 1.25 3.99
C CYS A 96 -13.25 2.07 3.25
N ILE A 97 -12.62 3.01 3.95
CA ILE A 97 -11.49 3.80 3.43
C ILE A 97 -10.20 2.98 3.54
N CYS A 98 -10.06 1.95 2.70
CA CYS A 98 -8.91 1.06 2.76
C CYS A 98 -7.64 1.80 2.31
N LYS A 99 -6.80 2.20 3.27
CA LYS A 99 -5.46 2.68 2.99
C LYS A 99 -4.51 1.50 2.84
N LEU A 100 -4.12 1.15 1.62
CA LEU A 100 -3.02 0.21 1.36
C LEU A 100 -1.71 0.97 1.47
N GLN A 101 -1.00 0.75 2.57
CA GLN A 101 0.38 1.18 2.70
C GLN A 101 1.27 0.13 2.07
N GLY A 102 1.92 0.42 0.94
CA GLY A 102 2.90 -0.49 0.35
C GLY A 102 4.31 -0.04 0.70
N ASP A 103 4.82 -0.41 1.89
CA ASP A 103 6.22 -0.20 2.24
C ASP A 103 6.96 -1.55 2.05
N SER A 104 7.70 -1.77 0.96
CA SER A 104 7.92 -0.88 -0.19
C SER A 104 7.59 -1.51 -1.54
N THR A 105 7.00 -0.71 -2.42
CA THR A 105 6.72 -1.06 -3.82
C THR A 105 8.00 -1.36 -4.62
N SER A 106 9.13 -0.78 -4.21
CA SER A 106 10.46 -1.09 -4.78
C SER A 106 10.90 -2.52 -4.47
N ARG A 107 10.71 -3.02 -3.24
CA ARG A 107 11.04 -4.41 -2.87
C ARG A 107 10.19 -5.41 -3.64
N TRP A 108 8.95 -5.04 -3.94
CA TRP A 108 8.13 -5.84 -4.84
C TRP A 108 8.66 -5.87 -6.27
N ALA A 109 9.07 -4.72 -6.81
CA ALA A 109 9.66 -4.67 -8.13
C ALA A 109 10.96 -5.48 -8.20
N GLU A 110 11.79 -5.46 -7.15
CA GLU A 110 12.98 -6.31 -7.02
C GLU A 110 12.63 -7.80 -7.02
N ALA A 111 11.57 -8.20 -6.31
CA ALA A 111 11.08 -9.57 -6.32
C ALA A 111 10.56 -9.99 -7.71
N LEU A 112 9.85 -9.10 -8.40
CA LEU A 112 9.42 -9.33 -9.79
C LEU A 112 10.62 -9.50 -10.72
N ARG A 113 11.67 -8.71 -10.53
CA ARG A 113 12.94 -8.82 -11.27
C ARG A 113 13.65 -10.15 -11.00
N GLU A 114 13.66 -10.61 -9.75
CA GLU A 114 14.26 -11.91 -9.42
C GLU A 114 13.50 -13.06 -10.10
N ILE A 115 12.16 -13.00 -10.07
CA ILE A 115 11.31 -14.01 -10.71
C ILE A 115 11.51 -14.00 -12.24
N SER A 116 11.50 -12.82 -12.87
CA SER A 116 11.70 -12.71 -14.32
C SER A 116 13.09 -13.20 -14.73
N GLY A 117 14.11 -12.91 -13.92
CA GLY A 117 15.47 -13.42 -14.12
C GLY A 117 15.56 -14.95 -14.04
N ARG A 118 14.86 -15.56 -13.09
CA ARG A 118 14.77 -17.04 -12.98
C ARG A 118 14.02 -17.68 -14.13
N LEU A 119 13.03 -16.98 -14.69
CA LEU A 119 12.28 -17.40 -15.87
C LEU A 119 13.04 -17.14 -17.18
N ALA A 120 14.24 -16.56 -17.11
CA ALA A 120 15.04 -16.15 -18.26
C ALA A 120 14.28 -15.24 -19.24
N GLU A 121 13.39 -14.40 -18.72
CA GLU A 121 12.71 -13.38 -19.51
C GLU A 121 13.71 -12.27 -19.90
N MET A 122 13.50 -11.68 -21.07
CA MET A 122 14.35 -10.56 -21.50
C MET A 122 14.10 -9.34 -20.58
N PRO A 123 15.13 -8.83 -19.92
CA PRO A 123 14.99 -7.63 -19.10
C PRO A 123 14.80 -6.39 -19.98
N ALA A 124 14.05 -5.43 -19.46
CA ALA A 124 14.00 -4.07 -19.95
C ALA A 124 15.01 -3.22 -19.15
N ASP A 125 14.64 -1.99 -18.79
CA ASP A 125 15.50 -1.05 -18.08
C ASP A 125 15.92 -1.57 -16.70
N SER A 126 17.20 -1.38 -16.36
CA SER A 126 17.81 -1.73 -15.07
C SER A 126 17.56 -3.17 -14.58
N GLY A 127 17.28 -4.08 -15.51
CA GLY A 127 17.01 -5.49 -15.25
C GLY A 127 15.56 -5.83 -14.91
N TYR A 128 14.64 -4.87 -14.88
CA TYR A 128 13.23 -5.13 -14.58
C TYR A 128 12.50 -5.74 -15.78
N PRO A 129 11.42 -6.52 -15.56
CA PRO A 129 10.62 -7.05 -16.66
C PRO A 129 9.84 -5.94 -17.38
N ALA A 130 9.59 -6.13 -18.68
CA ALA A 130 8.86 -5.16 -19.51
C ALA A 130 7.44 -4.84 -19.00
N TYR A 131 6.82 -5.76 -18.23
CA TYR A 131 5.47 -5.58 -17.69
C TYR A 131 5.42 -4.84 -16.34
N LEU A 132 6.54 -4.31 -15.83
CA LEU A 132 6.58 -3.61 -14.53
C LEU A 132 5.56 -2.46 -14.45
N GLY A 133 5.56 -1.59 -15.46
CA GLY A 133 4.63 -0.45 -15.53
C GLY A 133 3.17 -0.88 -15.56
N ALA A 134 2.85 -1.91 -16.36
CA ALA A 134 1.49 -2.46 -16.45
C ALA A 134 1.02 -3.05 -15.11
N ARG A 135 1.92 -3.71 -14.37
CA ARG A 135 1.62 -4.26 -13.03
C ARG A 135 1.38 -3.16 -12.01
N LEU A 136 2.22 -2.12 -11.99
CA LEU A 136 2.03 -0.95 -11.13
C LEU A 136 0.71 -0.24 -11.44
N ALA A 137 0.41 -0.01 -12.73
CA ALA A 137 -0.84 0.63 -13.14
C ALA A 137 -2.06 -0.18 -12.68
N SER A 138 -2.04 -1.50 -12.91
CA SER A 138 -3.13 -2.39 -12.49
C SER A 138 -3.36 -2.45 -10.97
N PHE A 139 -2.37 -2.04 -10.18
CA PHE A 139 -2.46 -1.97 -8.73
C PHE A 139 -3.00 -0.60 -8.29
N TYR A 140 -2.41 0.50 -8.76
CA TYR A 140 -2.81 1.85 -8.36
C TYR A 140 -4.19 2.26 -8.89
N GLU A 141 -4.57 1.84 -10.10
CA GLU A 141 -5.90 2.10 -10.69
C GLU A 141 -7.07 1.43 -9.96
N ARG A 142 -6.79 0.57 -8.96
CA ARG A 142 -7.82 0.01 -8.10
C ARG A 142 -8.25 0.98 -7.00
N ALA A 143 -7.49 2.04 -6.76
CA ALA A 143 -7.90 3.11 -5.88
C ALA A 143 -8.96 3.97 -6.58
N GLY A 144 -9.95 4.42 -5.82
CA GLY A 144 -11.03 5.22 -6.36
C GLY A 144 -12.21 5.29 -5.41
N ARG A 145 -13.03 6.32 -5.59
CA ARG A 145 -14.37 6.37 -5.00
C ARG A 145 -15.32 5.65 -5.94
N VAL A 146 -16.01 4.64 -5.43
CA VAL A 146 -16.90 3.79 -6.21
C VAL A 146 -18.25 3.67 -5.53
N LYS A 147 -19.31 3.59 -6.34
CA LYS A 147 -20.63 3.17 -5.88
C LYS A 147 -20.65 1.65 -5.87
N CYS A 148 -20.87 1.06 -4.70
CA CYS A 148 -20.90 -0.38 -4.53
C CYS A 148 -22.12 -0.97 -5.25
N LEU A 149 -21.94 -2.15 -5.83
CA LEU A 149 -23.04 -2.90 -6.45
C LEU A 149 -23.95 -3.51 -5.38
N GLY A 150 -25.25 -3.60 -5.69
CA GLY A 150 -26.28 -4.23 -4.86
C GLY A 150 -27.14 -3.25 -4.05
N ASN A 151 -28.21 -3.79 -3.45
CA ASN A 151 -29.03 -3.07 -2.48
C ASN A 151 -28.55 -3.36 -1.05
N PRO A 152 -28.52 -2.39 -0.12
CA PRO A 152 -28.81 -0.95 -0.30
C PRO A 152 -27.71 -0.22 -1.08
N GLU A 153 -28.05 0.94 -1.66
CA GLU A 153 -27.08 1.82 -2.30
C GLU A 153 -26.01 2.24 -1.30
N ARG A 154 -24.75 1.89 -1.59
CA ARG A 154 -23.60 2.18 -0.72
C ARG A 154 -22.52 2.84 -1.54
N GLU A 155 -21.85 3.81 -0.94
CA GLU A 155 -20.65 4.41 -1.48
C GLU A 155 -19.44 3.99 -0.65
N GLY A 156 -18.31 3.78 -1.33
CA GLY A 156 -17.04 3.48 -0.70
C GLY A 156 -15.91 4.19 -1.43
N SER A 157 -14.76 4.30 -0.78
CA SER A 157 -13.55 4.83 -1.40
C SER A 157 -12.35 4.01 -0.96
N VAL A 158 -11.45 3.73 -1.90
CA VAL A 158 -10.19 3.03 -1.62
C VAL A 158 -9.06 3.99 -1.95
N SER A 159 -8.20 4.25 -0.97
CA SER A 159 -7.08 5.18 -1.15
C SER A 159 -5.78 4.39 -1.07
N ILE A 160 -4.89 4.54 -2.03
CA ILE A 160 -3.62 3.78 -2.04
C ILE A 160 -2.48 4.74 -1.75
N VAL A 161 -1.64 4.40 -0.76
CA VAL A 161 -0.44 5.18 -0.41
C VAL A 161 0.76 4.26 -0.48
N GLY A 162 1.51 4.33 -1.58
CA GLY A 162 2.71 3.51 -1.76
C GLY A 162 3.96 4.24 -1.30
N ALA A 163 4.84 3.56 -0.56
CA ALA A 163 6.19 4.05 -0.34
C ALA A 163 7.10 3.49 -1.44
N VAL A 164 7.90 4.37 -2.04
CA VAL A 164 8.86 4.02 -3.08
C VAL A 164 10.25 4.31 -2.53
N SER A 165 11.13 3.32 -2.61
CA SER A 165 12.51 3.38 -2.11
C SER A 165 13.48 3.22 -3.28
N PRO A 166 13.75 4.29 -4.06
CA PRO A 166 14.78 4.23 -5.09
C PRO A 166 16.15 3.91 -4.48
N PRO A 167 16.98 3.08 -5.14
CA PRO A 167 18.36 2.87 -4.73
C PRO A 167 19.11 4.20 -4.79
N GLY A 168 19.73 4.59 -3.68
CA GLY A 168 20.52 5.84 -3.61
C GLY A 168 19.70 7.15 -3.67
N GLY A 169 18.37 7.09 -3.64
CA GLY A 169 17.53 8.29 -3.74
C GLY A 169 17.40 8.86 -5.16
N ASP A 170 17.79 8.10 -6.18
CA ASP A 170 17.71 8.55 -7.57
C ASP A 170 16.29 8.37 -8.14
N PHE A 171 15.68 9.48 -8.57
CA PHE A 171 14.36 9.47 -9.20
C PHE A 171 14.38 8.92 -10.63
N SER A 172 15.56 8.70 -11.21
CA SER A 172 15.72 8.06 -12.52
C SER A 172 15.42 6.55 -12.50
N ASP A 173 15.31 5.94 -11.32
CA ASP A 173 15.00 4.52 -11.18
C ASP A 173 13.64 4.19 -11.85
N PRO A 174 13.55 3.12 -12.66
CA PRO A 174 12.35 2.80 -13.43
C PRO A 174 11.13 2.51 -12.55
N VAL A 175 11.29 2.07 -11.30
CA VAL A 175 10.16 1.92 -10.38
C VAL A 175 9.61 3.29 -10.02
N THR A 176 10.49 4.22 -9.67
CA THR A 176 10.12 5.58 -9.31
C THR A 176 9.49 6.31 -10.49
N SER A 177 10.12 6.27 -11.66
CA SER A 177 9.59 6.86 -12.89
C SER A 177 8.21 6.30 -13.26
N ALA A 178 8.04 4.97 -13.22
CA ALA A 178 6.74 4.34 -13.49
C ALA A 178 5.68 4.75 -12.47
N THR A 179 6.01 4.77 -11.17
CA THR A 179 5.05 5.19 -10.13
C THR A 179 4.63 6.64 -10.27
N LEU A 180 5.55 7.56 -10.56
CA LEU A 180 5.25 8.98 -10.77
C LEU A 180 4.35 9.22 -11.99
N GLY A 181 4.44 8.37 -13.02
CA GLY A 181 3.56 8.47 -14.19
C GLY A 181 2.13 8.00 -13.95
N ILE A 182 1.89 7.18 -12.92
CA ILE A 182 0.57 6.57 -12.63
C ILE A 182 -0.15 7.33 -11.50
N VAL A 183 0.61 7.78 -10.52
CA VAL A 183 0.06 8.32 -9.27
C VAL A 183 -0.28 9.80 -9.41
N GLN A 184 -1.37 10.22 -8.75
CA GLN A 184 -1.84 11.61 -8.82
C GLN A 184 -1.14 12.57 -7.84
N VAL A 185 -0.57 12.05 -6.74
CA VAL A 185 0.06 12.82 -5.65
C VAL A 185 1.38 12.21 -5.22
#